data_AF-A0A6I3A713-F1
#
_entry.id   AF-A0A6I3A713-F1
#
_cell.length_a   1.000
_cell.length_b   1.000
_cell.length_c   1.000
_cell.angle_alpha   90.00
_cell.angle_beta   90.00
_cell.angle_gamma   90.00
#
_symmetry.space_group_name_H-M   'P 1'
#
loop_
_entity.id
_entity.type
_entity.pdbx_description
1 polymer ?
#
loop_
_entity_poly.entity_id
_entity_poly.type
_entity_poly.pdbx_seq_one_letter_code
_entity_poly.pdbx_strand_id
1 'polypeptide(L)'
;MTDDDLSLDRLTADVSVFQRKKGHRFSSDDMVTAWTALQVCPTPARALDLGCGLGSVLLHLAWSVPAATLVGIEAQEVSFDLLERNVAHNSLAHRVTVHLGDFQDPTVRLAAGSGFGLVTGTPPYFPAGTASDAADEQRMRARMETRGGIEAYVGAGAALMADDGWLVLCGDSDADTRLHGAAVEHGLYLWGRVVFVPRSGRPPLFSVWCLRKTPTELLVLDRVLTPRDLAGNRTADARMLRAFSGFPEAGTA
;
A
#
# COMPACT_ATOMS: atom_id res chain seq x y z
N MET A 1 22.74 8.55 -5.31
CA MET A 1 21.77 8.62 -6.43
C MET A 1 21.82 10.03 -7.00
N THR A 2 21.85 10.22 -8.32
CA THR A 2 21.85 11.57 -8.90
C THR A 2 20.44 12.02 -9.24
N ASP A 3 20.17 13.32 -9.26
CA ASP A 3 18.84 13.85 -9.64
C ASP A 3 18.47 13.49 -11.09
N ASP A 4 19.45 13.27 -11.97
CA ASP A 4 19.22 12.80 -13.34
C ASP A 4 18.60 11.39 -13.42
N ASP A 5 18.77 10.58 -12.37
CA ASP A 5 18.18 9.24 -12.28
C ASP A 5 16.72 9.25 -11.81
N LEU A 6 16.20 10.42 -11.41
CA LEU A 6 14.90 10.59 -10.81
C LEU A 6 13.89 11.24 -11.75
N SER A 7 12.63 10.86 -11.61
CA SER A 7 11.49 11.62 -12.10
C SER A 7 10.64 12.09 -10.93
N LEU A 8 10.04 13.26 -11.07
CA LEU A 8 9.00 13.75 -10.17
C LEU A 8 7.65 13.48 -10.83
N ASP A 9 6.86 12.58 -10.25
CA ASP A 9 5.60 12.14 -10.83
C ASP A 9 4.44 12.44 -9.87
N ARG A 10 3.29 12.81 -10.44
CA ARG A 10 2.09 13.11 -9.65
C ARG A 10 1.47 11.82 -9.13
N LEU A 11 1.37 11.71 -7.80
CA LEU A 11 0.67 10.65 -7.10
C LEU A 11 -0.83 10.99 -6.97
N THR A 12 -1.12 12.25 -6.61
CA THR A 12 -2.47 12.81 -6.51
C THR A 12 -2.55 14.16 -7.21
N ALA A 13 -3.68 14.87 -7.04
CA ALA A 13 -3.82 16.26 -7.45
C ALA A 13 -2.72 17.16 -6.87
N ASP A 14 -2.36 16.99 -5.60
CA ASP A 14 -1.47 17.94 -4.91
C ASP A 14 -0.18 17.31 -4.40
N VAL A 15 -0.07 15.98 -4.45
CA VAL A 15 1.12 15.23 -4.02
C VAL A 15 1.88 14.69 -5.23
N SER A 16 3.19 14.93 -5.23
CA SER A 16 4.13 14.37 -6.20
C SER A 16 5.24 13.62 -5.49
N VAL A 17 5.80 12.60 -6.13
CA VAL A 17 6.86 11.78 -5.56
C VAL A 17 8.05 11.69 -6.51
N PHE A 18 9.24 11.85 -5.94
CA PHE A 18 10.48 11.44 -6.55
C PHE A 18 10.55 9.92 -6.56
N GLN A 19 10.86 9.37 -7.73
CA GLN A 19 11.10 7.95 -7.91
C GLN A 19 12.15 7.72 -8.99
N ARG A 20 12.85 6.59 -8.90
CA ARG A 20 13.89 6.25 -9.88
C ARG A 20 13.25 5.93 -11.23
N LYS A 21 13.81 6.47 -12.30
CA LYS A 21 13.36 6.21 -13.69
C LYS A 21 13.40 4.71 -14.02
N LYS A 22 14.39 3.99 -13.50
CA LYS A 22 14.63 2.56 -13.75
C LYS A 22 14.38 1.65 -12.53
N GLY A 23 13.98 2.22 -11.38
CA GLY A 23 13.74 1.47 -10.14
C GLY A 23 12.32 0.92 -10.02
N HIS A 24 11.95 0.52 -8.79
CA HIS A 24 10.54 0.29 -8.46
C HIS A 24 9.78 1.62 -8.50
N ARG A 25 8.54 1.57 -9.01
CA ARG A 25 7.70 2.74 -9.23
C ARG A 25 6.30 2.44 -8.70
N PHE A 26 5.66 3.47 -8.15
CA PHE A 26 4.29 3.31 -7.65
C PHE A 26 3.35 2.88 -8.78
N SER A 27 2.31 2.13 -8.44
CA SER A 27 1.42 1.52 -9.43
C SER A 27 -0.06 1.53 -9.00
N SER A 28 -0.90 0.76 -9.70
CA SER A 28 -2.33 0.68 -9.36
C SER A 28 -2.58 -0.01 -8.02
N ASP A 29 -1.67 -0.90 -7.60
CA ASP A 29 -1.71 -1.56 -6.29
C ASP A 29 -1.68 -0.56 -5.14
N ASP A 30 -0.77 0.42 -5.16
CA ASP A 30 -0.67 1.46 -4.14
C ASP A 30 -1.97 2.28 -4.05
N MET A 31 -2.46 2.76 -5.20
CA MET A 31 -3.66 3.59 -5.28
C MET A 31 -4.90 2.81 -4.82
N VAL A 32 -5.05 1.55 -5.21
CA VAL A 32 -6.18 0.70 -4.81
C VAL A 32 -6.08 0.33 -3.33
N THR A 33 -4.87 0.16 -2.79
CA THR A 33 -4.65 -0.06 -1.35
C THR A 33 -5.10 1.14 -0.54
N ALA A 34 -4.66 2.36 -0.90
CA ALA A 34 -5.09 3.60 -0.26
C ALA A 34 -6.62 3.80 -0.36
N TRP A 35 -7.21 3.56 -1.55
CA TRP A 35 -8.65 3.67 -1.77
C TRP A 35 -9.42 2.70 -0.88
N THR A 36 -9.00 1.42 -0.86
CA THR A 36 -9.62 0.35 -0.08
C THR A 36 -9.55 0.65 1.41
N ALA A 37 -8.40 1.12 1.88
CA ALA A 37 -8.19 1.51 3.27
C ALA A 37 -9.19 2.58 3.73
N LEU A 38 -9.45 3.58 2.88
CA LEU A 38 -10.40 4.65 3.19
C LEU A 38 -11.87 4.26 2.98
N GLN A 39 -12.17 3.13 2.31
CA GLN A 39 -13.53 2.59 2.31
C GLN A 39 -13.91 2.01 3.68
N VAL A 40 -12.96 1.37 4.36
CA VAL A 40 -13.20 0.69 5.65
C VAL A 40 -12.86 1.56 6.87
N CYS A 41 -11.93 2.49 6.71
CA CYS A 41 -11.53 3.45 7.73
C CYS A 41 -11.43 4.86 7.10
N PRO A 42 -12.56 5.60 6.97
CA PRO A 42 -12.55 6.89 6.26
C PRO A 42 -11.80 8.02 6.98
N THR A 43 -11.72 7.95 8.32
CA THR A 43 -11.13 9.00 9.17
C THR A 43 -10.17 8.42 10.21
N PRO A 44 -9.07 7.76 9.79
CA PRO A 44 -8.08 7.25 10.74
C PRO A 44 -7.42 8.44 11.46
N ALA A 45 -7.40 8.42 12.79
CA ALA A 45 -6.64 9.41 13.56
C ALA A 45 -5.12 9.18 13.42
N ARG A 46 -4.73 7.90 13.39
CA ARG A 46 -3.34 7.45 13.26
C ARG A 46 -3.24 6.27 12.30
N ALA A 47 -2.37 6.38 11.31
CA ALA A 47 -2.13 5.34 10.31
C ALA A 47 -0.66 4.90 10.28
N LEU A 48 -0.42 3.62 9.96
CA LEU A 48 0.90 3.04 9.73
C LEU A 48 0.94 2.43 8.32
N ASP A 49 2.03 2.63 7.59
CA ASP A 49 2.31 1.93 6.33
C ASP A 49 3.58 1.08 6.45
N LEU A 50 3.42 -0.24 6.37
CA LEU A 50 4.49 -1.23 6.48
C LEU A 50 5.14 -1.44 5.10
N GLY A 51 6.47 -1.48 5.06
CA GLY A 51 7.21 -1.66 3.79
C GLY A 51 6.85 -0.58 2.77
N CYS A 52 6.73 0.67 3.24
CA CYS A 52 6.09 1.76 2.50
C CYS A 52 6.87 2.25 1.25
N GLY A 53 8.05 1.69 0.98
CA GLY A 53 8.85 2.02 -0.19
C GLY A 53 9.21 3.50 -0.24
N LEU A 54 8.82 4.18 -1.32
CA LEU A 54 9.00 5.63 -1.48
C LEU A 54 7.85 6.47 -0.89
N GLY A 55 6.87 5.83 -0.24
CA GLY A 55 5.73 6.45 0.42
C GLY A 55 4.46 6.56 -0.43
N SER A 56 4.27 5.74 -1.45
CA SER A 56 3.10 5.83 -2.35
C SER A 56 1.76 5.72 -1.63
N VAL A 57 1.56 4.67 -0.81
CA VAL A 57 0.33 4.52 -0.02
C VAL A 57 0.29 5.55 1.11
N LEU A 58 1.37 5.65 1.90
CA LEU A 58 1.51 6.61 2.99
C LEU A 58 1.15 8.05 2.60
N LEU A 59 1.72 8.58 1.52
CA LEU A 59 1.53 9.98 1.09
C LEU A 59 0.16 10.19 0.43
N HIS A 60 -0.41 9.16 -0.19
CA HIS A 60 -1.78 9.20 -0.70
C HIS A 60 -2.79 9.31 0.45
N LEU A 61 -2.61 8.50 1.50
CA LEU A 61 -3.40 8.58 2.73
C LEU A 61 -3.22 9.93 3.43
N ALA A 62 -1.99 10.45 3.49
CA ALA A 62 -1.73 11.76 4.05
C ALA A 62 -2.54 12.84 3.30
N TRP A 63 -2.47 12.86 1.97
CA TRP A 63 -3.26 13.80 1.15
C TRP A 63 -4.78 13.65 1.38
N SER A 64 -5.27 12.41 1.42
CA SER A 64 -6.69 12.10 1.55
C SER A 64 -7.27 12.42 2.93
N VAL A 65 -6.46 12.34 3.99
CA VAL A 65 -6.90 12.55 5.38
C VAL A 65 -5.98 13.58 6.06
N PRO A 66 -6.22 14.89 5.87
CA PRO A 66 -5.36 15.95 6.39
C PRO A 66 -5.21 15.97 7.92
N ALA A 67 -6.20 15.45 8.65
CA ALA A 67 -6.19 15.40 10.12
C ALA A 67 -5.41 14.20 10.69
N ALA A 68 -5.05 13.21 9.86
CA ALA A 68 -4.35 12.02 10.33
C ALA A 68 -2.86 12.30 10.60
N THR A 69 -2.33 11.62 11.62
CA THR A 69 -0.89 11.42 11.79
C THR A 69 -0.49 10.08 11.19
N LEU A 70 0.63 10.03 10.49
CA LEU A 70 1.03 8.83 9.76
C LEU A 70 2.47 8.42 10.09
N VAL A 71 2.68 7.11 10.09
CA VAL A 71 3.99 6.49 10.30
C VAL A 71 4.31 5.59 9.12
N GLY A 72 5.53 5.63 8.61
CA GLY A 72 6.04 4.69 7.61
C GLY A 72 7.22 3.89 8.14
N ILE A 73 7.31 2.61 7.80
CA ILE A 73 8.50 1.78 8.04
C ILE A 73 9.00 1.27 6.69
N GLU A 74 10.29 1.47 6.39
CA GLU A 74 10.91 0.97 5.16
C GLU A 74 12.31 0.42 5.44
N ALA A 75 12.62 -0.76 4.89
CA ALA A 75 13.85 -1.49 5.18
C ALA A 75 14.98 -1.24 4.17
N GLN A 76 14.67 -0.74 2.98
CA GLN A 76 15.65 -0.47 1.93
C GLN A 76 16.09 0.99 1.99
N GLU A 77 17.36 1.24 2.30
CA GLU A 77 17.94 2.59 2.37
C GLU A 77 17.63 3.44 1.14
N VAL A 78 17.78 2.86 -0.07
CA VAL A 78 17.49 3.57 -1.34
C VAL A 78 16.02 4.02 -1.43
N SER A 79 15.08 3.23 -0.91
CA SER A 79 13.66 3.59 -0.87
C SER A 79 13.37 4.58 0.26
N PHE A 80 14.00 4.39 1.42
CA PHE A 80 13.88 5.28 2.57
C PHE A 80 14.39 6.71 2.26
N ASP A 81 15.52 6.85 1.56
CA ASP A 81 16.04 8.14 1.11
C ASP A 81 15.01 8.88 0.22
N LEU A 82 14.33 8.14 -0.67
CA LEU A 82 13.26 8.70 -1.49
C LEU A 82 12.04 9.07 -0.66
N LEU A 83 11.67 8.21 0.29
CA LEU A 83 10.56 8.46 1.21
C LEU A 83 10.78 9.75 2.02
N GLU A 84 11.95 9.94 2.62
CA GLU A 84 12.28 11.18 3.35
C GLU A 84 12.21 12.40 2.44
N ARG A 85 12.81 12.31 1.24
CA ARG A 85 12.75 13.36 0.23
C ARG A 85 11.31 13.69 -0.17
N ASN A 86 10.45 12.67 -0.31
CA ASN A 86 9.06 12.84 -0.69
C ASN A 86 8.21 13.45 0.43
N VAL A 87 8.41 13.03 1.68
CA VAL A 87 7.77 13.65 2.85
C VAL A 87 8.13 15.13 2.95
N ALA A 88 9.41 15.47 2.78
CA ALA A 88 9.89 16.85 2.79
C ALA A 88 9.34 17.66 1.61
N HIS A 89 9.40 17.11 0.40
CA HIS A 89 8.92 17.77 -0.83
C HIS A 89 7.45 18.20 -0.73
N ASN A 90 6.60 17.34 -0.14
CA ASN A 90 5.18 17.61 0.01
C ASN A 90 4.84 18.36 1.31
N SER A 91 5.85 18.85 2.05
CA SER A 91 5.66 19.58 3.33
C SER A 91 4.89 18.78 4.39
N LEU A 92 5.03 17.46 4.40
CA LEU A 92 4.27 16.55 5.26
C LEU A 92 5.01 16.15 6.56
N ALA A 93 6.25 16.59 6.74
CA ALA A 93 7.09 16.24 7.90
C ALA A 93 6.49 16.60 9.28
N HIS A 94 5.54 17.53 9.33
CA HIS A 94 4.86 17.91 10.57
C HIS A 94 3.87 16.84 11.09
N ARG A 95 3.52 15.84 10.28
CA ARG A 95 2.54 14.80 10.63
C ARG A 95 2.84 13.42 10.04
N VAL A 96 3.91 13.28 9.27
CA VAL A 96 4.41 12.00 8.75
C VAL A 96 5.79 11.74 9.34
N THR A 97 5.91 10.66 10.11
CA THR A 97 7.16 10.18 10.67
C THR A 97 7.58 8.90 9.96
N VAL A 98 8.85 8.75 9.62
CA VAL A 98 9.33 7.56 8.89
C VAL A 98 10.51 6.92 9.62
N HIS A 99 10.57 5.60 9.59
CA HIS A 99 11.60 4.80 10.24
C HIS A 99 12.30 3.90 9.23
N LEU A 100 13.63 4.00 9.19
CA LEU A 100 14.48 3.08 8.46
C LEU A 100 14.63 1.79 9.28
N GLY A 101 14.26 0.66 8.70
CA GLY A 101 14.42 -0.65 9.31
C GLY A 101 13.43 -1.69 8.83
N ASP A 102 13.68 -2.93 9.21
CA ASP A 102 12.76 -4.05 8.95
C ASP A 102 11.64 -4.04 10.00
N PHE A 103 10.37 -4.05 9.57
CA PHE A 103 9.24 -4.09 10.50
C PHE A 103 9.17 -5.41 11.28
N GLN A 104 9.91 -6.44 10.89
CA GLN A 104 10.07 -7.66 11.69
C GLN A 104 10.98 -7.45 12.90
N ASP A 105 11.82 -6.41 12.93
CA ASP A 105 12.64 -6.05 14.07
C ASP A 105 11.77 -5.42 15.19
N PRO A 106 11.75 -6.00 16.40
CA PRO A 106 11.01 -5.45 17.53
C PRO A 106 11.42 -4.03 17.91
N THR A 107 12.68 -3.65 17.73
CA THR A 107 13.19 -2.30 18.05
C THR A 107 12.63 -1.25 17.09
N VAL A 108 12.53 -1.58 15.81
CA VAL A 108 11.90 -0.73 14.78
C VAL A 108 10.41 -0.57 15.07
N ARG A 109 9.72 -1.67 15.40
CA ARG A 109 8.30 -1.63 15.80
C ARG A 109 8.08 -0.77 17.06
N LEU A 110 8.94 -0.91 18.05
CA LEU A 110 8.88 -0.12 19.27
C LEU A 110 9.05 1.38 18.97
N ALA A 111 9.96 1.74 18.07
CA ALA A 111 10.19 3.12 17.65
C ALA A 111 8.97 3.71 16.88
N ALA A 112 8.32 2.90 16.03
CA ALA A 112 7.10 3.32 15.34
C ALA A 112 5.90 3.51 16.28
N GLY A 113 5.86 2.76 17.39
CA GLY A 113 4.78 2.73 18.36
C GLY A 113 3.65 1.79 17.96
N SER A 114 2.49 1.90 18.62
CA SER A 114 1.33 1.02 18.41
C SER A 114 0.00 1.77 18.54
N GLY A 115 -1.12 1.05 18.40
CA GLY A 115 -2.47 1.61 18.50
C GLY A 115 -2.92 2.33 17.23
N PHE A 116 -2.47 1.86 16.07
CA PHE A 116 -2.86 2.43 14.79
C PHE A 116 -4.30 2.02 14.44
N GLY A 117 -5.17 3.00 14.20
CA GLY A 117 -6.54 2.74 13.74
C GLY A 117 -6.58 2.17 12.32
N LEU A 118 -5.53 2.43 11.53
CA LEU A 118 -5.32 1.88 10.20
C LEU A 118 -3.87 1.45 10.03
N VAL A 119 -3.63 0.23 9.58
CA VAL A 119 -2.33 -0.27 9.13
C VAL A 119 -2.46 -0.70 7.68
N THR A 120 -1.57 -0.23 6.81
CA THR A 120 -1.49 -0.62 5.41
C THR A 120 -0.18 -1.32 5.09
N GLY A 121 -0.14 -2.05 3.97
CA GLY A 121 1.10 -2.56 3.41
C GLY A 121 0.90 -3.18 2.03
N THR A 122 1.90 -3.01 1.17
CA THR A 122 1.95 -3.59 -0.18
C THR A 122 3.13 -4.57 -0.27
N PRO A 123 3.04 -5.76 0.36
CA PRO A 123 4.09 -6.76 0.30
C PRO A 123 4.57 -7.06 -1.12
N PRO A 124 5.86 -7.38 -1.31
CA PRO A 124 6.35 -7.98 -2.55
C PRO A 124 5.61 -9.29 -2.86
N TYR A 125 5.36 -9.58 -4.14
CA TYR A 125 4.50 -10.72 -4.54
C TYR A 125 5.25 -12.02 -4.82
N PHE A 126 6.54 -11.96 -5.16
CA PHE A 126 7.27 -13.13 -5.63
C PHE A 126 8.03 -13.80 -4.48
N PRO A 127 7.90 -15.13 -4.29
CA PRO A 127 8.68 -15.84 -3.29
C PRO A 127 10.19 -15.61 -3.46
N ALA A 128 10.92 -15.62 -2.34
CA ALA A 128 12.38 -15.55 -2.36
C ALA A 128 12.98 -16.66 -3.25
N GLY A 129 13.98 -16.32 -4.05
CA GLY A 129 14.64 -17.26 -4.97
C GLY A 129 13.92 -17.46 -6.31
N THR A 130 12.75 -16.82 -6.53
CA THR A 130 12.19 -16.70 -7.89
C THR A 130 13.14 -15.89 -8.76
N ALA A 131 13.49 -16.41 -9.94
CA ALA A 131 14.34 -15.66 -10.88
C ALA A 131 13.67 -14.32 -11.23
N SER A 132 14.37 -13.22 -10.98
CA SER A 132 13.93 -11.89 -11.34
C SER A 132 14.79 -11.37 -12.49
N ASP A 133 14.17 -11.03 -13.61
CA ASP A 133 14.84 -10.33 -14.73
C ASP A 133 15.11 -8.84 -14.40
N ALA A 134 14.84 -8.40 -13.17
CA ALA A 134 15.08 -7.03 -12.75
C ALA A 134 16.59 -6.76 -12.65
N ALA A 135 17.12 -6.00 -13.60
CA ALA A 135 18.51 -5.54 -13.59
C ALA A 135 18.83 -4.57 -12.43
N ASP A 136 17.82 -4.05 -11.74
CA ASP A 136 17.96 -3.08 -10.65
C ASP A 136 17.66 -3.73 -9.29
N GLU A 137 18.60 -3.58 -8.34
CA GLU A 137 18.53 -4.25 -7.03
C GLU A 137 17.34 -3.80 -6.17
N GLN A 138 17.05 -2.49 -6.13
CA GLN A 138 15.90 -1.96 -5.39
C GLN A 138 14.60 -2.54 -5.96
N ARG A 139 14.47 -2.56 -7.30
CA ARG A 139 13.30 -3.13 -7.97
C ARG A 139 13.15 -4.62 -7.72
N MET A 140 14.24 -5.36 -7.67
CA MET A 140 14.28 -6.79 -7.37
C MET A 140 13.81 -7.05 -5.93
N ARG A 141 14.35 -6.33 -4.95
CA ARG A 141 13.95 -6.45 -3.53
C ARG A 141 12.51 -6.01 -3.25
N ALA A 142 12.00 -5.00 -3.98
CA ALA A 142 10.59 -4.60 -3.90
C ALA A 142 9.61 -5.62 -4.51
N ARG A 143 10.12 -6.61 -5.26
CA ARG A 143 9.31 -7.65 -5.90
C ARG A 143 9.40 -9.00 -5.21
N MET A 144 10.47 -9.26 -4.46
CA MET A 144 10.70 -10.54 -3.82
C MET A 144 10.52 -10.50 -2.31
N GLU A 145 9.90 -11.53 -1.74
CA GLU A 145 9.64 -11.76 -0.31
C GLU A 145 10.92 -12.07 0.50
N THR A 146 11.98 -11.28 0.31
CA THR A 146 13.28 -11.46 0.99
C THR A 146 13.26 -11.05 2.47
N ARG A 147 12.25 -10.29 2.89
CA ARG A 147 12.05 -9.78 4.25
C ARG A 147 10.64 -10.14 4.76
N GLY A 148 10.22 -11.37 4.44
CA GLY A 148 8.89 -11.87 4.74
C GLY A 148 7.87 -11.53 3.65
N GLY A 149 6.92 -12.45 3.46
CA GLY A 149 5.77 -12.29 2.59
C GLY A 149 4.56 -11.76 3.35
N ILE A 150 3.37 -12.01 2.80
CA ILE A 150 2.10 -11.57 3.38
C ILE A 150 1.94 -11.96 4.86
N GLU A 151 2.48 -13.10 5.29
CA GLU A 151 2.42 -13.58 6.68
C GLU A 151 3.13 -12.63 7.65
N ALA A 152 4.31 -12.13 7.26
CA ALA A 152 5.07 -11.20 8.10
C ALA A 152 4.35 -9.85 8.25
N TYR A 153 3.69 -9.38 7.18
CA TYR A 153 2.84 -8.18 7.22
C TYR A 153 1.61 -8.38 8.10
N VAL A 154 0.97 -9.55 8.04
CA VAL A 154 -0.15 -9.89 8.91
C VAL A 154 0.28 -9.87 10.38
N GLY A 155 1.37 -10.56 10.73
CA GLY A 155 1.86 -10.60 12.11
C GLY A 155 2.28 -9.23 12.65
N ALA A 156 3.01 -8.44 11.86
CA ALA A 156 3.42 -7.09 12.25
C ALA A 156 2.21 -6.15 12.36
N GLY A 157 1.28 -6.21 11.41
CA GLY A 157 0.06 -5.41 11.40
C GLY A 157 -0.83 -5.71 12.61
N ALA A 158 -1.05 -6.99 12.92
CA ALA A 158 -1.83 -7.44 14.09
C ALA A 158 -1.25 -6.91 15.41
N ALA A 159 0.08 -6.86 15.52
CA ALA A 159 0.78 -6.40 16.71
C ALA A 159 0.74 -4.87 16.89
N LEU A 160 0.67 -4.11 15.80
CA LEU A 160 0.76 -2.64 15.82
C LEU A 160 -0.61 -1.95 15.77
N MET A 161 -1.64 -2.60 15.22
CA MET A 161 -2.98 -2.05 15.11
C MET A 161 -3.69 -1.91 16.48
N ALA A 162 -4.56 -0.91 16.59
CA ALA A 162 -5.52 -0.77 17.68
C ALA A 162 -6.48 -1.98 17.73
N ASP A 163 -7.17 -2.17 18.86
CA ASP A 163 -8.08 -3.31 19.03
C ASP A 163 -9.29 -3.26 18.09
N ASP A 164 -9.76 -2.06 17.76
CA ASP A 164 -10.80 -1.80 16.78
C ASP A 164 -10.24 -1.38 15.40
N GLY A 165 -8.92 -1.44 15.22
CA GLY A 165 -8.24 -0.99 14.02
C GLY A 165 -8.51 -1.86 12.79
N TRP A 166 -7.97 -1.40 11.67
CA TRP A 166 -8.00 -2.09 10.38
C TRP A 166 -6.59 -2.42 9.92
N LEU A 167 -6.41 -3.62 9.40
CA LEU A 167 -5.21 -4.01 8.64
C LEU A 167 -5.61 -4.21 7.17
N VAL A 168 -4.99 -3.45 6.27
CA VAL A 168 -5.33 -3.44 4.84
C VAL A 168 -4.09 -3.77 4.03
N LEU A 169 -4.08 -4.97 3.43
CA LEU A 169 -2.91 -5.51 2.76
C LEU A 169 -3.20 -5.77 1.30
N CYS A 170 -2.23 -5.48 0.43
CA CYS A 170 -2.25 -5.88 -0.98
C CYS A 170 -1.37 -7.11 -1.20
N GLY A 171 -1.71 -7.92 -2.19
CA GLY A 171 -0.90 -9.07 -2.59
C GLY A 171 -1.38 -9.64 -3.91
N ASP A 172 -0.60 -10.57 -4.45
CA ASP A 172 -1.01 -11.37 -5.60
C ASP A 172 -2.42 -11.97 -5.36
N SER A 173 -3.26 -11.98 -6.38
CA SER A 173 -4.64 -12.46 -6.23
C SER A 173 -4.76 -13.91 -5.79
N ASP A 174 -3.70 -14.71 -6.00
CA ASP A 174 -3.64 -16.11 -5.60
C ASP A 174 -3.17 -16.30 -4.14
N ALA A 175 -2.81 -15.22 -3.44
CA ALA A 175 -2.35 -15.27 -2.05
C ALA A 175 -3.48 -15.39 -1.01
N ASP A 176 -4.75 -15.51 -1.44
CA ASP A 176 -5.93 -15.63 -0.57
C ASP A 176 -5.73 -16.68 0.54
N THR A 177 -5.28 -17.89 0.20
CA THR A 177 -5.08 -18.97 1.18
C THR A 177 -4.01 -18.64 2.21
N ARG A 178 -2.88 -18.07 1.77
CA ARG A 178 -1.75 -17.68 2.64
C ARG A 178 -2.17 -16.58 3.61
N LEU A 179 -2.85 -15.55 3.10
CA LEU A 179 -3.38 -14.46 3.90
C LEU A 179 -4.37 -14.96 4.96
N HIS A 180 -5.33 -15.81 4.58
CA HIS A 180 -6.31 -16.33 5.53
C HIS A 180 -5.65 -17.18 6.62
N GLY A 181 -4.70 -18.04 6.26
CA GLY A 181 -3.93 -18.82 7.23
C GLY A 181 -3.24 -17.93 8.26
N ALA A 182 -2.48 -16.94 7.80
CA ALA A 182 -1.81 -15.99 8.69
C ALA A 182 -2.80 -15.15 9.52
N ALA A 183 -3.92 -14.73 8.93
CA ALA A 183 -4.94 -13.97 9.64
C ALA A 183 -5.49 -14.78 10.83
N VAL A 184 -5.81 -16.06 10.62
CA VAL A 184 -6.29 -16.96 11.68
C VAL A 184 -5.22 -17.15 12.77
N GLU A 185 -3.97 -17.37 12.39
CA GLU A 185 -2.84 -17.52 13.34
C GLU A 185 -2.67 -16.29 14.24
N HIS A 186 -3.01 -15.11 13.73
CA HIS A 186 -2.91 -13.83 14.44
C HIS A 186 -4.24 -13.29 14.99
N GLY A 187 -5.30 -14.10 15.01
CA GLY A 187 -6.59 -13.70 15.57
C GLY A 187 -7.29 -12.59 14.78
N LEU A 188 -7.06 -12.53 13.47
CA LEU A 188 -7.68 -11.61 12.54
C LEU A 188 -8.70 -12.33 11.66
N TYR A 189 -9.72 -11.58 11.25
CA TYR A 189 -10.83 -12.04 10.42
C TYR A 189 -10.94 -11.19 9.17
N LEU A 190 -11.31 -11.80 8.05
CA LEU A 190 -11.54 -11.09 6.80
C LEU A 190 -12.86 -10.32 6.87
N TRP A 191 -12.76 -9.00 6.74
CA TRP A 191 -13.90 -8.08 6.68
C TRP A 191 -14.17 -7.55 5.29
N GLY A 192 -13.19 -7.60 4.39
CA GLY A 192 -13.42 -7.17 3.02
C GLY A 192 -12.31 -7.57 2.07
N ARG A 193 -12.65 -7.62 0.79
CA ARG A 193 -11.74 -7.92 -0.31
C ARG A 193 -12.08 -7.05 -1.51
N VAL A 194 -11.05 -6.48 -2.12
CA VAL A 194 -11.13 -5.80 -3.41
C VAL A 194 -10.24 -6.55 -4.38
N VAL A 195 -10.81 -7.08 -5.46
CA VAL A 195 -10.07 -7.80 -6.51
C VAL A 195 -9.85 -6.85 -7.67
N PHE A 196 -8.60 -6.69 -8.11
CA PHE A 196 -8.26 -5.83 -9.25
C PHE A 196 -8.04 -6.64 -10.51
N VAL A 197 -8.87 -6.37 -11.52
CA VAL A 197 -8.78 -6.97 -12.86
C VAL A 197 -8.38 -5.88 -13.85
N PRO A 198 -7.13 -5.85 -14.36
CA PRO A 198 -6.63 -4.69 -15.11
C PRO A 198 -7.43 -4.38 -16.38
N ARG A 199 -8.07 -5.40 -16.96
CA ARG A 199 -8.97 -5.29 -18.11
C ARG A 199 -9.97 -6.43 -18.11
N SER A 200 -11.23 -6.17 -18.47
CA SER A 200 -12.24 -7.22 -18.64
C SER A 200 -11.71 -8.38 -19.49
N GLY A 201 -12.01 -9.62 -19.09
CA GLY A 201 -11.53 -10.83 -19.74
C GLY A 201 -10.07 -11.19 -19.47
N ARG A 202 -9.35 -10.45 -18.60
CA ARG A 202 -8.06 -10.87 -18.04
C ARG A 202 -8.26 -11.51 -16.66
N PRO A 203 -7.33 -12.36 -16.22
CA PRO A 203 -7.32 -12.80 -14.82
C PRO A 203 -7.12 -11.59 -13.88
N PRO A 204 -7.54 -11.71 -12.61
CA PRO A 204 -7.12 -10.81 -11.55
C PRO A 204 -5.60 -10.65 -11.52
N LEU A 205 -5.14 -9.45 -11.15
CA LEU A 205 -3.71 -9.15 -11.01
C LEU A 205 -3.28 -9.15 -9.56
N PHE A 206 -4.10 -8.57 -8.68
CA PHE A 206 -3.86 -8.51 -7.25
C PHE A 206 -5.19 -8.38 -6.52
N SER A 207 -5.14 -8.64 -5.21
CA SER A 207 -6.25 -8.41 -4.29
C SER A 207 -5.78 -7.46 -3.18
N VAL A 208 -6.74 -6.75 -2.58
CA VAL A 208 -6.54 -5.98 -1.34
C VAL A 208 -7.53 -6.49 -0.30
N TRP A 209 -7.03 -6.91 0.85
CA TRP A 209 -7.84 -7.48 1.92
C TRP A 209 -7.90 -6.54 3.12
N CYS A 210 -9.06 -6.49 3.76
CA CYS A 210 -9.32 -5.72 4.97
C CYS A 210 -9.54 -6.71 6.12
N LEU A 211 -8.72 -6.62 7.15
CA LEU A 211 -8.71 -7.52 8.30
C LEU A 211 -8.98 -6.74 9.60
N ARG A 212 -9.66 -7.38 10.56
CA ARG A 212 -9.83 -6.87 11.93
C ARG A 212 -9.73 -7.99 12.95
N LYS A 213 -9.49 -7.61 14.22
CA LYS A 213 -9.51 -8.53 15.37
C LYS A 213 -10.91 -9.02 15.74
N THR A 214 -11.95 -8.28 15.35
CA THR A 214 -13.34 -8.67 15.62
C THR A 214 -13.83 -9.70 14.60
N PRO A 215 -14.41 -10.83 15.02
CA PRO A 215 -15.03 -11.78 14.11
C PRO A 215 -16.18 -11.15 13.30
N THR A 216 -16.41 -11.66 12.09
CA THR A 216 -17.57 -11.33 11.26
C THR A 216 -17.97 -12.53 10.41
N GLU A 217 -19.25 -12.59 10.04
CA GLU A 217 -19.77 -13.53 9.03
C GLU A 217 -20.04 -12.82 7.68
N LEU A 218 -19.92 -11.49 7.65
CA LEU A 218 -20.22 -10.66 6.47
C LEU A 218 -19.00 -9.84 6.07
N LEU A 219 -18.75 -9.81 4.76
CA LEU A 219 -17.81 -8.86 4.17
C LEU A 219 -18.50 -7.51 4.03
N VAL A 220 -17.96 -6.46 4.66
CA VAL A 220 -18.44 -5.08 4.52
C VAL A 220 -17.98 -4.44 3.21
N LEU A 221 -17.00 -5.05 2.54
CA LEU A 221 -16.50 -4.66 1.24
C LEU A 221 -16.15 -5.91 0.44
N ASP A 222 -16.91 -6.20 -0.62
CA ASP A 222 -16.57 -7.24 -1.60
C ASP A 222 -16.78 -6.67 -2.99
N ARG A 223 -15.69 -6.36 -3.70
CA ARG A 223 -15.74 -5.61 -4.96
C ARG A 223 -14.68 -6.08 -5.94
N VAL A 224 -15.05 -6.12 -7.21
CA VAL A 224 -14.10 -6.24 -8.32
C VAL A 224 -13.94 -4.87 -8.99
N LEU A 225 -12.71 -4.40 -9.14
CA LEU A 225 -12.37 -3.18 -9.87
C LEU A 225 -11.79 -3.55 -11.23
N THR A 226 -12.42 -3.07 -12.31
CA THR A 226 -12.00 -3.33 -13.69
C THR A 226 -11.88 -2.01 -14.46
N PRO A 227 -10.71 -1.32 -14.43
CA PRO A 227 -10.57 0.02 -15.01
C PRO A 227 -10.65 0.07 -16.55
N ARG A 228 -10.55 -1.07 -17.23
CA ARG A 228 -10.60 -1.16 -18.69
C ARG A 228 -11.61 -2.21 -19.15
N ASP A 229 -12.47 -1.86 -20.10
CA ASP A 229 -13.36 -2.83 -20.74
C ASP A 229 -12.60 -3.72 -21.76
N LEU A 230 -13.31 -4.65 -22.42
CA LEU A 230 -12.72 -5.54 -23.43
C LEU A 230 -12.06 -4.77 -24.59
N ALA A 231 -12.60 -3.62 -24.96
CA ALA A 231 -12.09 -2.76 -26.03
C ALA A 231 -10.94 -1.83 -25.57
N GLY A 232 -10.63 -1.80 -24.28
CA GLY A 232 -9.59 -0.95 -23.69
C GLY A 232 -10.07 0.46 -23.30
N ASN A 233 -11.37 0.74 -23.37
CA ASN A 233 -11.92 2.02 -22.92
C ASN A 233 -11.92 2.11 -21.40
N ARG A 234 -11.89 3.33 -20.87
CA ARG A 234 -11.97 3.58 -19.42
C ARG A 234 -13.38 3.30 -18.92
N THR A 235 -13.49 2.48 -17.89
CA THR A 235 -14.76 2.16 -17.22
C THR A 235 -15.10 3.19 -16.13
N ALA A 236 -16.23 2.98 -15.43
CA ALA A 236 -16.56 3.73 -14.23
C ALA A 236 -15.51 3.57 -13.13
N ASP A 237 -14.90 2.39 -12.98
CA ASP A 237 -13.86 2.15 -11.97
C ASP A 237 -12.60 2.98 -12.24
N ALA A 238 -12.21 3.12 -13.52
CA ALA A 238 -11.10 4.01 -13.87
C ALA A 238 -11.40 5.47 -13.55
N ARG A 239 -12.63 5.94 -13.78
CA ARG A 239 -13.04 7.30 -13.41
C ARG A 239 -13.06 7.50 -11.90
N MET A 240 -13.61 6.53 -11.17
CA MET A 240 -13.66 6.53 -9.70
C MET A 240 -12.27 6.59 -9.08
N LEU A 241 -11.35 5.68 -9.45
CA LEU A 241 -9.98 5.65 -8.92
C LEU A 241 -9.21 6.94 -9.23
N ARG A 242 -9.47 7.51 -10.41
CA ARG A 242 -8.85 8.76 -10.82
C ARG A 242 -9.41 9.97 -10.08
N ALA A 243 -10.72 10.01 -9.84
CA ALA A 243 -11.38 11.02 -9.02
C ALA A 243 -10.96 10.92 -7.54
N PHE A 244 -10.80 9.69 -7.03
CA PHE A 244 -10.25 9.43 -5.70
C PHE A 244 -8.87 10.07 -5.52
N SER A 245 -8.03 10.04 -6.55
CA SER A 245 -6.70 10.71 -6.52
C SER A 245 -6.75 12.20 -6.85
N GLY A 246 -7.94 12.80 -6.89
CA GLY A 246 -8.17 14.24 -7.10
C GLY A 246 -7.94 14.73 -8.54
N PHE A 247 -7.69 13.84 -9.50
CA PHE A 247 -7.45 14.28 -10.87
C PHE A 247 -8.77 14.63 -11.60
N PRO A 248 -8.81 15.70 -12.43
CA PRO A 248 -10.02 16.18 -13.11
C PRO A 248 -10.41 15.30 -14.30
N GLU A 249 -11.68 14.94 -14.51
CA GLU A 249 -12.08 14.02 -15.59
C GLU A 249 -11.42 14.34 -16.95
N ALA A 250 -11.01 13.30 -17.68
CA ALA A 250 -10.33 13.50 -18.96
C ALA A 250 -11.31 14.12 -19.98
N GLY A 251 -11.14 15.40 -20.29
CA GLY A 251 -11.98 16.16 -21.22
C GLY A 251 -12.45 17.53 -20.71
N THR A 252 -12.06 17.96 -19.50
CA THR A 252 -12.44 19.28 -18.92
C THR A 252 -11.26 20.21 -18.66
N ALA A 253 -10.22 20.15 -19.50
CA ALA A 253 -9.11 21.11 -19.52
C ALA A 253 -9.20 22.00 -20.77
#